data_AF-A0A832G2R5-F1
#
_entry.id   AF-A0A832G2R5-F1
#
_cell.length_a   1.000
_cell.length_b   1.000
_cell.length_c   1.000
_cell.angle_alpha   90.00
_cell.angle_beta   90.00
_cell.angle_gamma   90.00
#
_symmetry.space_group_name_H-M   'P 1'
#
loop_
_entity.id
_entity.type
_entity.pdbx_description
1 polymer ?
#
loop_
_entity_poly.entity_id
_entity_poly.type
_entity_poly.pdbx_seq_one_letter_code
_entity_poly.pdbx_strand_id
1 'polypeptide(L)'
;MARRIHRYLKKLTNNPDPYQEVKLQQMTLALKLAEEFRAKIKHSPWPFGWAARLAIGANVIDSGINVDISETAVRHTLQLALEEDLIGDLVELEREVQSANEVLYLADNAGEIVFDRLLIERIKPAKVTVVVRGAPILNDATIKEAQMAGLHEIATTHFQRRRRTRHIVRRSFPRT
;
A
#
# COMPACT_ATOMS: atom_id res chain seq x y z
N MET A 1 21.93 -2.79 -2.20
CA MET A 1 22.73 -2.20 -1.09
C MET A 1 21.86 -1.87 0.13
N ALA A 2 20.82 -1.02 0.00
CA ALA A 2 19.94 -0.59 1.09
C ALA A 2 19.35 -1.73 1.96
N ARG A 3 18.83 -2.81 1.36
CA ARG A 3 18.29 -3.98 2.07
C ARG A 3 19.31 -4.75 2.96
N ARG A 4 20.63 -4.61 2.73
CA ARG A 4 21.66 -5.21 3.58
C ARG A 4 21.91 -4.36 4.82
N ILE A 5 21.95 -3.04 4.67
CA ILE A 5 22.09 -2.06 5.76
C ILE A 5 20.92 -2.19 6.74
N HIS A 6 19.69 -2.30 6.23
CA HIS A 6 18.48 -2.46 7.04
C HIS A 6 18.44 -3.75 7.84
N ARG A 7 18.91 -4.86 7.25
CA ARG A 7 19.08 -6.13 7.97
C ARG A 7 20.13 -6.02 9.08
N TYR A 8 21.16 -5.22 8.88
CA TYR A 8 22.20 -4.99 9.86
C TYR A 8 21.68 -4.13 11.03
N LEU A 9 20.93 -3.07 10.73
CA LEU A 9 20.22 -2.26 11.73
C LEU A 9 19.32 -3.11 12.65
N LYS A 10 18.47 -3.98 12.09
CA LYS A 10 17.63 -4.90 12.90
C LYS A 10 18.43 -5.80 13.84
N LYS A 11 19.62 -6.25 13.40
CA LYS A 11 20.50 -7.08 14.23
C LYS A 11 21.18 -6.28 15.33
N LEU A 12 21.58 -5.04 15.04
CA LEU A 12 22.23 -4.16 16.00
C LEU A 12 21.27 -3.66 17.08
N THR A 13 20.03 -3.35 16.71
CA THR A 13 19.04 -2.79 17.64
C THR A 13 18.24 -3.84 18.41
N ASN A 14 18.40 -5.12 18.07
CA ASN A 14 17.58 -6.24 18.55
C ASN A 14 16.05 -5.97 18.40
N ASN A 15 15.67 -5.07 17.49
CA ASN A 15 14.30 -4.68 17.22
C ASN A 15 13.85 -5.33 15.89
N PRO A 16 12.83 -6.21 15.91
CA PRO A 16 12.35 -6.89 14.71
C PRO A 16 11.72 -5.95 13.68
N ASP A 17 11.22 -4.78 14.10
CA ASP A 17 10.63 -3.76 13.23
C ASP A 17 10.97 -2.33 13.72
N PRO A 18 12.17 -1.81 13.41
CA PRO A 18 12.59 -0.46 13.82
C PRO A 18 11.79 0.66 13.12
N TYR A 19 10.91 0.33 12.16
CA TYR A 19 10.08 1.29 11.43
C TYR A 19 8.64 1.34 11.96
N GLN A 20 8.30 0.53 12.98
CA GLN A 20 6.92 0.40 13.45
C GLN A 20 6.32 1.73 13.90
N GLU A 21 7.07 2.54 14.64
CA GLU A 21 6.58 3.84 15.15
C GLU A 21 6.31 4.82 14.00
N VAL A 22 7.27 4.94 13.08
CA VAL A 22 7.14 5.77 11.89
C VAL A 22 5.95 5.34 11.04
N LYS A 23 5.81 4.03 10.77
CA LYS A 23 4.64 3.49 10.05
C LYS A 23 3.33 3.86 10.75
N LEU A 24 3.27 3.76 12.08
CA LEU A 24 2.06 4.09 12.83
C LEU A 24 1.70 5.57 12.71
N GLN A 25 2.69 6.47 12.78
CA GLN A 25 2.49 7.90 12.56
C GLN A 25 1.96 8.18 11.14
N GLN A 26 2.59 7.60 10.12
CA GLN A 26 2.17 7.73 8.73
C GLN A 26 0.75 7.22 8.51
N MET A 27 0.42 6.03 9.02
CA MET A 27 -0.92 5.46 8.93
C MET A 27 -1.96 6.30 9.64
N THR A 28 -1.63 6.88 10.80
CA THR A 28 -2.55 7.73 11.55
C THR A 28 -2.90 8.99 10.77
N LEU A 29 -1.89 9.65 10.18
CA LEU A 29 -2.07 10.78 9.29
C LEU A 29 -2.88 10.38 8.04
N ALA A 30 -2.52 9.26 7.41
CA ALA A 30 -3.19 8.76 6.21
C ALA A 30 -4.67 8.46 6.47
N LEU A 31 -5.02 7.79 7.58
CA LEU A 31 -6.41 7.51 7.96
C LEU A 31 -7.23 8.78 8.16
N LYS A 32 -6.66 9.79 8.86
CA LYS A 32 -7.31 11.08 9.06
C LYS A 32 -7.61 11.78 7.73
N LEU A 33 -6.63 11.83 6.82
CA LEU A 33 -6.79 12.47 5.52
C LEU A 33 -7.70 11.66 4.59
N ALA A 34 -7.62 10.33 4.62
CA ALA A 34 -8.45 9.47 3.78
C ALA A 34 -9.95 9.65 4.08
N GLU A 35 -10.34 9.85 5.33
CA GLU A 35 -11.73 10.16 5.67
C GLU A 35 -12.19 11.50 5.08
N GLU A 36 -11.33 12.53 5.09
CA GLU A 36 -11.59 13.81 4.43
C GLU A 36 -11.81 13.63 2.91
N PHE A 37 -10.90 12.92 2.24
CA PHE A 37 -10.94 12.72 0.80
C PHE A 37 -12.02 11.73 0.34
N ARG A 38 -12.41 10.78 1.19
CA ARG A 38 -13.52 9.84 0.93
C ARG A 38 -14.82 10.59 0.61
N ALA A 39 -15.11 11.65 1.37
CA ALA A 39 -16.28 12.49 1.11
C ALA A 39 -16.16 13.25 -0.22
N LYS A 40 -14.96 13.75 -0.56
CA LYS A 40 -14.70 14.45 -1.82
C LYS A 40 -14.84 13.52 -3.03
N ILE A 41 -14.26 12.32 -2.97
CA ILE A 41 -14.40 11.29 -4.01
C ILE A 41 -15.88 11.00 -4.28
N LYS A 42 -16.69 10.82 -3.23
CA LYS A 42 -18.11 10.49 -3.36
C LYS A 42 -18.92 11.53 -4.15
N HIS A 43 -18.57 12.81 -4.03
CA HIS A 43 -19.26 13.92 -4.70
C HIS A 43 -18.51 14.40 -5.96
N SER A 44 -17.41 13.74 -6.33
CA SER A 44 -16.63 14.11 -7.51
C SER A 44 -17.35 13.67 -8.80
N PRO A 45 -17.11 14.36 -9.93
CA PRO A 45 -17.65 13.96 -11.22
C PRO A 45 -17.07 12.63 -11.72
N TRP A 46 -15.89 12.24 -11.25
CA TRP A 46 -15.23 10.99 -11.62
C TRP A 46 -14.59 10.30 -10.41
N PRO A 47 -15.39 9.55 -9.61
CA PRO A 47 -14.94 8.95 -8.36
C PRO A 47 -13.78 7.97 -8.52
N PHE A 48 -13.76 7.17 -9.59
CA PHE A 48 -12.64 6.26 -9.85
C PHE A 48 -11.35 7.02 -10.14
N GLY A 49 -11.39 8.01 -11.04
CA GLY A 49 -10.22 8.81 -11.37
C GLY A 49 -9.66 9.56 -10.16
N TRP A 50 -10.52 10.15 -9.33
CA TRP A 50 -10.09 10.81 -8.09
C TRP A 50 -9.44 9.83 -7.10
N ALA A 51 -10.03 8.64 -6.92
CA ALA A 51 -9.46 7.64 -6.04
C ALA A 51 -8.09 7.12 -6.56
N ALA A 52 -7.96 6.93 -7.87
CA ALA A 52 -6.69 6.52 -8.49
C ALA A 52 -5.59 7.58 -8.32
N ARG A 53 -5.93 8.85 -8.56
CA ARG A 53 -5.04 10.00 -8.34
C ARG A 53 -4.54 10.08 -6.91
N LEU A 54 -5.44 9.89 -5.94
CA LEU A 54 -5.10 9.90 -4.53
C LEU A 54 -4.23 8.72 -4.13
N ALA A 55 -4.49 7.50 -4.63
CA ALA A 55 -3.64 6.35 -4.40
C ALA A 55 -2.20 6.61 -4.89
N ILE A 56 -2.05 7.17 -6.10
CA ILE A 56 -0.74 7.55 -6.66
C ILE A 56 -0.08 8.67 -5.83
N GLY A 57 -0.83 9.73 -5.50
CA GLY A 57 -0.33 10.88 -4.75
C GLY A 57 0.06 10.57 -3.31
N ALA A 58 -0.51 9.52 -2.72
CA ALA A 58 -0.25 9.12 -1.34
C ALA A 58 1.19 8.66 -1.08
N ASN A 59 1.98 8.36 -2.12
CA ASN A 59 3.41 8.09 -1.99
C ASN A 59 4.19 9.25 -1.34
N VAL A 60 3.65 10.48 -1.33
CA VAL A 60 4.24 11.62 -0.58
C VAL A 60 4.32 11.35 0.93
N ILE A 61 3.40 10.55 1.48
CA ILE A 61 3.33 10.20 2.90
C ILE A 61 4.60 9.44 3.34
N ASP A 62 5.20 8.68 2.43
CA ASP A 62 6.45 7.95 2.66
C ASP A 62 7.70 8.80 2.54
N SER A 63 7.64 9.87 1.75
CA SER A 63 8.71 10.86 1.67
C SER A 63 8.73 11.83 2.87
N GLY A 64 7.64 11.84 3.65
CA GLY A 64 7.38 12.71 4.81
C GLY A 64 8.34 12.64 5.99
N ILE A 65 9.19 11.60 6.06
CA ILE A 65 9.89 11.23 7.30
C ILE A 65 11.23 11.98 7.50
N ASN A 66 11.77 12.63 6.47
CA ASN A 66 13.07 13.31 6.56
C ASN A 66 12.99 14.84 6.73
N VAL A 67 11.80 15.43 6.69
CA VAL A 67 11.58 16.87 6.82
C VAL A 67 10.30 17.04 7.64
N ASP A 68 10.16 18.13 8.39
CA ASP A 68 8.91 18.56 9.07
C ASP A 68 7.76 18.73 8.05
N ILE A 69 7.29 17.65 7.44
CA ILE A 69 6.17 17.66 6.53
C ILE A 69 4.93 17.62 7.42
N SER A 70 4.42 18.82 7.68
CA SER A 70 3.16 19.02 8.38
C SER A 70 2.02 18.33 7.63
N GLU A 71 0.97 17.93 8.36
CA GLU A 71 -0.30 17.46 7.79
C GLU A 71 -0.81 18.38 6.66
N THR A 72 -0.57 19.69 6.78
CA THR A 72 -0.95 20.67 5.75
C THR A 72 -0.19 20.48 4.43
N ALA A 73 1.11 20.15 4.46
CA ALA A 73 1.89 19.89 3.26
C ALA A 73 1.42 18.61 2.56
N VAL A 74 1.20 17.52 3.32
CA VAL A 74 0.64 16.26 2.75
C VAL A 74 -0.73 16.51 2.14
N ARG A 75 -1.63 17.20 2.87
CA ARG A 75 -2.96 17.55 2.35
C ARG A 75 -2.86 18.34 1.05
N HIS A 76 -1.98 19.34 1.00
CA HIS A 76 -1.79 20.17 -0.17
C HIS A 76 -1.30 19.34 -1.37
N THR A 77 -0.32 18.45 -1.19
CA THR A 77 0.13 17.57 -2.26
C THR A 77 -0.97 16.64 -2.76
N LEU A 78 -1.79 16.08 -1.85
CA LEU A 78 -2.94 15.26 -2.25
C LEU A 78 -4.01 16.06 -3.01
N GLN A 79 -4.20 17.34 -2.67
CA GLN A 79 -5.08 18.23 -3.42
C GLN A 79 -4.53 18.49 -4.83
N LEU A 80 -3.25 18.81 -4.96
CA LEU A 80 -2.61 18.99 -6.26
C LEU A 80 -2.72 17.74 -7.14
N ALA A 81 -2.54 16.54 -6.56
CA ALA A 81 -2.66 15.28 -7.30
C ALA A 81 -4.03 15.07 -7.97
N LEU A 82 -5.10 15.70 -7.44
CA LEU A 82 -6.43 15.67 -8.05
C LEU A 82 -6.53 16.52 -9.33
N GLU A 83 -5.69 17.54 -9.46
CA GLU A 83 -5.70 18.54 -10.53
C GLU A 83 -4.65 18.27 -11.61
N GLU A 84 -3.57 17.57 -11.28
CA GLU A 84 -2.45 17.27 -12.18
C GLU A 84 -2.86 16.40 -13.39
N ASP A 85 -2.09 16.41 -14.47
CA ASP A 85 -2.28 15.43 -15.54
C ASP A 85 -1.54 14.13 -15.19
N LEU A 86 -2.20 13.00 -15.44
CA LEU A 86 -1.59 11.68 -15.25
C LEU A 86 -1.11 11.13 -16.60
N ILE A 87 0.11 10.62 -16.62
CA ILE A 87 0.61 9.85 -17.75
C ILE A 87 0.02 8.44 -17.64
N GLY A 88 -0.99 8.16 -18.45
CA GLY A 88 -1.68 6.87 -18.53
C GLY A 88 -3.15 7.03 -18.90
N ASP A 89 -3.79 5.92 -19.27
CA ASP A 89 -5.22 5.91 -19.59
C ASP A 89 -6.02 5.35 -18.41
N LEU A 90 -6.47 6.26 -17.54
CA LEU A 90 -7.33 5.90 -16.40
C LEU A 90 -8.73 5.46 -16.84
N VAL A 91 -9.22 5.87 -18.01
CA VAL A 91 -10.53 5.48 -18.53
C VAL A 91 -10.47 4.03 -19.02
N GLU A 92 -9.42 3.67 -19.75
CA GLU A 92 -9.16 2.28 -20.14
C GLU A 92 -8.93 1.41 -18.90
N LEU A 93 -8.14 1.86 -17.93
CA LEU A 93 -7.95 1.15 -16.66
C LEU A 93 -9.28 0.89 -15.96
N GLU A 94 -10.14 1.91 -15.82
CA GLU A 94 -11.46 1.75 -15.20
C GLU A 94 -12.27 0.70 -15.96
N ARG A 95 -12.33 0.81 -17.28
CA ARG A 95 -13.09 -0.14 -18.13
C ARG A 95 -12.61 -1.58 -17.95
N GLU A 96 -11.31 -1.82 -18.03
CA GLU A 96 -10.72 -3.15 -17.90
C GLU A 96 -11.01 -3.74 -16.51
N VAL A 97 -10.81 -2.93 -15.47
CA VAL A 97 -11.04 -3.33 -14.08
C VAL A 97 -12.51 -3.61 -13.77
N GLN A 98 -13.45 -2.86 -14.36
CA GLN A 98 -14.89 -3.09 -14.22
C GLN A 98 -15.37 -4.34 -14.98
N SER A 99 -14.65 -4.74 -16.03
CA SER A 99 -14.95 -5.95 -16.81
C SER A 99 -14.28 -7.22 -16.27
N ALA A 100 -13.29 -7.07 -15.39
CA ALA A 100 -12.52 -8.17 -14.85
C ALA A 100 -13.32 -8.99 -13.82
N ASN A 101 -13.14 -10.31 -13.85
CA ASN A 101 -13.68 -11.20 -12.82
C ASN A 101 -12.85 -11.13 -11.52
N GLU A 102 -11.54 -10.97 -11.66
CA GLU A 102 -10.56 -10.96 -10.57
C GLU A 102 -9.49 -9.90 -10.85
N VAL A 103 -9.08 -9.19 -9.79
CA VAL A 103 -8.05 -8.16 -9.86
C VAL A 103 -7.00 -8.45 -8.78
N LEU A 104 -5.74 -8.52 -9.19
CA LEU A 104 -4.60 -8.61 -8.29
C LEU A 104 -4.04 -7.21 -8.04
N TYR A 105 -4.18 -6.71 -6.81
CA TYR A 105 -3.68 -5.41 -6.38
C TYR A 105 -2.38 -5.58 -5.60
N LEU A 106 -1.29 -4.95 -6.04
CA LEU A 106 0.02 -5.04 -5.39
C LEU A 106 0.25 -3.78 -4.55
N ALA A 107 0.14 -3.89 -3.23
CA ALA A 107 0.42 -2.77 -2.34
C ALA A 107 1.93 -2.60 -2.12
N ASP A 108 2.38 -1.36 -1.88
CA ASP A 108 3.78 -1.06 -1.57
C ASP A 108 3.97 -0.65 -0.12
N ASN A 109 3.54 0.56 0.27
CA ASN A 109 3.87 1.14 1.57
C ASN A 109 2.70 1.28 2.55
N ALA A 110 3.03 1.37 3.84
CA ALA A 110 2.07 1.41 4.94
C ALA A 110 1.18 2.66 4.96
N GLY A 111 1.69 3.84 4.57
CA GLY A 111 0.88 5.05 4.48
C GLY A 111 -0.04 5.05 3.26
N GLU A 112 0.50 4.64 2.11
CA GLU A 112 -0.19 4.55 0.83
C GLU A 112 -1.39 3.60 0.85
N ILE A 113 -1.27 2.44 1.53
CA ILE A 113 -2.31 1.39 1.55
C ILE A 113 -3.68 1.88 2.07
N VAL A 114 -3.70 2.98 2.83
CA VAL A 114 -4.94 3.61 3.28
C VAL A 114 -5.69 4.29 2.12
N PHE A 115 -4.97 4.91 1.18
CA PHE A 115 -5.54 5.51 -0.03
C PHE A 115 -5.81 4.45 -1.10
N ASP A 116 -5.01 3.37 -1.16
CA ASP A 116 -5.31 2.21 -2.01
C ASP A 116 -6.70 1.65 -1.71
N ARG A 117 -7.11 1.62 -0.44
CA ARG A 117 -8.47 1.22 -0.04
C ARG A 117 -9.54 2.05 -0.77
N LEU A 118 -9.36 3.37 -0.88
CA LEU A 118 -10.33 4.25 -1.55
C LEU A 118 -10.49 3.89 -3.02
N LEU A 119 -9.41 3.50 -3.71
CA LEU A 119 -9.47 3.00 -5.07
C LEU A 119 -10.11 1.61 -5.14
N ILE A 120 -9.71 0.69 -4.28
CA ILE A 120 -10.23 -0.70 -4.24
C ILE A 120 -11.74 -0.71 -4.04
N GLU A 121 -12.30 0.20 -3.25
CA GLU A 121 -13.75 0.31 -3.08
C GLU A 121 -14.51 0.72 -4.36
N ARG A 122 -13.81 1.20 -5.39
CA ARG A 122 -14.36 1.53 -6.72
C ARG A 122 -14.16 0.39 -7.73
N ILE A 123 -13.35 -0.62 -7.40
CA ILE A 123 -13.12 -1.81 -8.23
C ILE A 123 -14.22 -2.84 -7.95
N LYS A 124 -15.41 -2.61 -8.50
CA LYS A 124 -16.54 -3.57 -8.46
C LYS A 124 -16.96 -3.88 -9.90
N PRO A 125 -17.56 -5.06 -10.20
CA PRO A 125 -17.87 -6.18 -9.31
C PRO A 125 -16.67 -7.13 -9.06
N ALA A 126 -15.48 -6.83 -9.58
CA ALA A 126 -14.32 -7.71 -9.51
C ALA A 126 -13.97 -8.15 -8.08
N LYS A 127 -13.53 -9.41 -7.94
CA LYS A 127 -12.93 -9.89 -6.70
C LYS A 127 -11.50 -9.37 -6.60
N VAL A 128 -11.26 -8.47 -5.66
CA VAL A 128 -9.92 -7.91 -5.43
C VAL A 128 -9.13 -8.79 -4.48
N THR A 129 -7.92 -9.15 -4.91
CA THR A 129 -6.89 -9.76 -4.07
C THR A 129 -5.75 -8.77 -3.86
N VAL A 130 -5.54 -8.33 -2.62
CA VAL A 130 -4.43 -7.45 -2.26
C VAL A 130 -3.24 -8.27 -1.82
N VAL A 131 -2.07 -8.01 -2.40
CA VAL A 131 -0.80 -8.63 -2.03
C VAL A 131 0.09 -7.62 -1.34
N VAL A 132 0.44 -7.93 -0.09
CA VAL A 132 1.37 -7.15 0.75
C VAL A 132 2.69 -7.89 0.97
N ARG A 133 3.66 -7.29 1.67
CA ARG A 133 4.90 -7.97 2.02
C ARG A 133 4.70 -8.98 3.15
N GLY A 134 5.45 -10.08 3.10
CA GLY A 134 5.44 -11.13 4.13
C GLY A 134 6.22 -10.81 5.41
N ALA A 135 6.98 -9.72 5.44
CA ALA A 135 7.67 -9.25 6.63
C ALA A 135 8.01 -7.76 6.50
N PRO A 136 8.06 -6.99 7.61
CA PRO A 136 8.42 -5.58 7.57
C PRO A 136 9.81 -5.39 6.98
N ILE A 137 9.89 -4.64 5.88
CA ILE A 137 11.12 -4.13 5.30
C ILE A 137 10.85 -2.64 5.12
N LEU A 138 11.61 -1.77 5.80
CA LEU A 138 11.33 -0.33 5.77
C LEU A 138 9.88 -0.04 6.20
N ASN A 139 9.21 0.80 5.42
CA ASN A 139 7.83 1.22 5.50
C ASN A 139 6.87 0.33 4.68
N ASP A 140 7.34 -0.77 4.08
CA ASP A 140 6.48 -1.65 3.27
C ASP A 140 5.25 -2.12 4.07
N ALA A 141 4.09 -2.13 3.43
CA ALA A 141 2.85 -2.63 4.02
C ALA A 141 2.91 -4.16 4.24
N THR A 142 2.38 -4.60 5.39
CA THR A 142 2.17 -6.01 5.71
C THR A 142 0.68 -6.29 5.96
N ILE A 143 0.35 -7.53 6.34
CA ILE A 143 -1.03 -7.91 6.68
C ILE A 143 -1.58 -7.02 7.81
N LYS A 144 -0.73 -6.60 8.75
CA LYS A 144 -1.11 -5.71 9.84
C LYS A 144 -1.61 -4.36 9.30
N GLU A 145 -0.85 -3.74 8.42
CA GLU A 145 -1.22 -2.44 7.84
C GLU A 145 -2.44 -2.57 6.91
N ALA A 146 -2.56 -3.65 6.15
CA ALA A 146 -3.79 -3.93 5.37
C ALA A 146 -5.04 -4.09 6.26
N GLN A 147 -4.90 -4.74 7.43
CA GLN A 147 -5.99 -4.85 8.40
C GLN A 147 -6.35 -3.49 9.02
N MET A 148 -5.36 -2.67 9.36
CA MET A 148 -5.58 -1.32 9.89
C MET A 148 -6.24 -0.39 8.86
N ALA A 149 -5.93 -0.54 7.57
CA ALA A 149 -6.63 0.12 6.47
C ALA A 149 -8.02 -0.51 6.18
N GLY A 150 -8.42 -1.54 6.93
CA GLY A 150 -9.70 -2.23 6.82
C GLY A 150 -9.89 -3.03 5.52
N LEU A 151 -8.83 -3.33 4.76
CA LEU A 151 -8.94 -4.01 3.46
C LEU A 151 -9.56 -5.41 3.58
N HIS A 152 -9.46 -6.03 4.75
CA HIS A 152 -10.08 -7.31 5.08
C HIS A 152 -11.62 -7.30 4.95
N GLU A 153 -12.27 -6.13 4.93
CA GLU A 153 -13.71 -5.99 4.74
C GLU A 153 -14.13 -6.04 3.27
N ILE A 154 -13.22 -5.73 2.34
CA ILE A 154 -13.55 -5.49 0.93
C ILE A 154 -12.70 -6.31 -0.06
N ALA A 155 -11.62 -6.94 0.39
CA ALA A 155 -10.69 -7.67 -0.45
C ALA A 155 -10.08 -8.87 0.29
N THR A 156 -9.64 -9.88 -0.47
CA THR A 156 -8.83 -10.97 0.08
C THR A 156 -7.38 -10.49 0.18
N THR A 157 -6.73 -10.63 1.34
CA THR A 157 -5.33 -10.21 1.51
C THR A 157 -4.38 -11.41 1.56
N HIS A 158 -3.35 -11.40 0.72
CA HIS A 158 -2.24 -12.36 0.74
C HIS A 158 -0.92 -11.65 0.99
N PHE A 159 0.11 -12.40 1.42
CA PHE A 159 1.45 -11.87 1.57
C PHE A 159 2.46 -12.60 0.68
N GLN A 160 3.47 -11.87 0.20
CA GLN A 160 4.55 -12.44 -0.60
C GLN A 160 5.42 -13.39 0.23
N ARG A 161 5.42 -14.68 -0.12
CA ARG A 161 6.39 -15.64 0.41
C ARG A 161 7.77 -15.36 -0.20
N ARG A 162 8.79 -15.22 0.65
CA ARG A 162 10.18 -15.14 0.18
C ARG A 162 10.50 -16.39 -0.65
N ARG A 163 11.03 -16.21 -1.87
CA ARG A 163 11.80 -17.27 -2.51
C ARG A 163 12.98 -17.60 -1.60
N ARG A 164 12.91 -18.71 -0.84
CA ARG A 164 14.13 -19.37 -0.37
C ARG A 164 14.91 -19.69 -1.63
N THR A 165 16.13 -19.17 -1.76
CA THR A 165 17.09 -19.66 -2.73
C THR A 165 17.07 -21.18 -2.68
N ARG A 166 16.68 -21.81 -3.80
CA ARG A 166 16.71 -23.26 -3.95
C ARG A 166 18.17 -23.69 -3.93
N HIS A 167 18.71 -24.02 -2.76
CA HIS A 167 19.59 -25.18 -2.68
C HIS A 167 18.67 -26.37 -2.40
N ILE A 168 18.36 -27.11 -3.46
CA ILE A 168 17.78 -28.44 -3.33
C ILE A 168 18.89 -29.32 -2.74
N VAL A 169 18.94 -29.45 -1.42
CA VAL A 169 19.56 -30.62 -0.81
C VAL A 169 18.47 -31.68 -0.80
N ARG A 170 18.52 -32.61 -1.77
CA ARG A 170 17.78 -33.87 -1.66
C ARG A 170 18.33 -34.60 -0.44
N ARG A 171 17.62 -34.56 0.68
CA ARG A 171 17.78 -35.55 1.74
C ARG A 171 16.81 -36.68 1.45
N SER A 172 17.32 -37.74 0.82
CA SER A 172 16.74 -39.07 0.87
C SER A 172 16.89 -39.59 2.30
N PHE A 173 15.77 -39.88 2.96
CA PHE A 173 15.79 -40.73 4.15
C PHE A 173 15.82 -42.19 3.70
N PRO A 174 16.69 -43.04 4.28
CA PRO A 174 16.64 -44.47 4.05
C PRO A 174 15.36 -45.04 4.69
N ARG A 175 14.67 -45.90 3.94
CA ARG A 175 13.68 -46.81 4.52
C ARG A 175 14.44 -47.93 5.21
N THR A 176 14.22 -48.10 6.50
CA THR A 176 14.38 -49.37 7.22
C THR A 176 13.01 -49.77 7.71
#